data_AF-A0AAW1AWT7-F1
#
_entry.id   AF-A0AAW1AWT7-F1
#
_cell.length_a   1.000
_cell.length_b   1.000
_cell.length_c   1.000
_cell.angle_alpha   90.00
_cell.angle_beta   90.00
_cell.angle_gamma   90.00
#
_symmetry.space_group_name_H-M   'P 1'
#
loop_
_entity.id
_entity.type
_entity.pdbx_description
1 polymer ?
#
loop_
_entity_poly.entity_id
_entity_poly.type
_entity_poly.pdbx_seq_one_letter_code
_entity_poly.pdbx_strand_id
1 'polypeptide(L)'
;MKALLSALLLPLLVAISQAQCPLPSQLTNPHPNGTKVCSQMYTDDSPYYDLCCSGSVLMAVAGEDQPYMPTAFNNQISSLVVGQRCELTVWYKKGKGGSTRKFKTGAYPRLQEFKRGLFGNWDNAISAYYCKCN
;
A
#
# COMPACT_ATOMS: atom_id res chain seq x y z
N MET A 1 -55.29 -28.44 -4.10
CA MET A 1 -54.23 -27.95 -5.02
C MET A 1 -53.31 -27.07 -4.19
N LYS A 2 -52.24 -27.63 -3.62
CA LYS A 2 -50.83 -27.49 -4.08
C LYS A 2 -50.45 -26.04 -4.39
N ALA A 3 -49.77 -25.40 -3.43
CA ALA A 3 -48.60 -24.56 -3.71
C ALA A 3 -47.81 -24.38 -2.41
N LEU A 4 -46.98 -25.39 -2.11
CA LEU A 4 -45.79 -25.22 -1.29
C LEU A 4 -44.86 -24.28 -2.08
N LEU A 5 -44.67 -23.06 -1.61
CA LEU A 5 -43.60 -22.18 -2.07
C LEU A 5 -42.75 -21.81 -0.86
N SER A 6 -41.92 -22.78 -0.50
CA SER A 6 -40.71 -22.58 0.29
C SER A 6 -39.75 -21.75 -0.57
N ALA A 7 -39.69 -20.44 -0.33
CA ALA A 7 -38.70 -19.58 -0.94
C ALA A 7 -37.48 -19.51 -0.02
N LEU A 8 -36.38 -20.11 -0.49
CA LEU A 8 -35.08 -20.17 0.17
C LEU A 8 -34.61 -18.79 0.66
N LEU A 9 -34.15 -18.75 1.92
CA LEU A 9 -33.22 -17.74 2.39
C LEU A 9 -31.91 -17.85 1.60
N LEU A 10 -31.60 -16.86 0.75
CA LEU A 10 -30.22 -16.60 0.37
C LEU A 10 -29.59 -15.74 1.48
N PRO A 11 -28.57 -16.21 2.21
CA PRO A 11 -27.74 -15.30 2.98
C PRO A 11 -26.99 -14.43 1.96
N LEU A 12 -27.31 -13.14 1.95
CA LEU A 12 -26.53 -12.12 1.27
C LEU A 12 -25.13 -12.17 1.91
N LEU A 13 -24.18 -12.88 1.28
CA LEU A 13 -22.76 -12.74 1.55
C LEU A 13 -22.37 -11.34 1.06
N VAL A 14 -22.69 -10.32 1.87
CA VAL A 14 -22.08 -9.01 1.73
C VAL A 14 -20.61 -9.23 2.05
N ALA A 15 -19.78 -9.27 1.00
CA ALA A 15 -18.35 -9.14 1.14
C ALA A 15 -18.12 -7.87 1.95
N ILE A 16 -17.65 -8.04 3.19
CA ILE A 16 -17.37 -6.94 4.10
C ILE A 16 -16.33 -6.09 3.39
N SER A 17 -16.70 -4.86 3.03
CA SER A 17 -15.80 -3.88 2.45
C SER A 17 -14.65 -3.66 3.44
N GLN A 18 -13.53 -4.34 3.22
CA GLN A 18 -12.30 -4.09 3.94
C GLN A 18 -11.35 -3.35 3.03
N ALA A 19 -11.51 -2.04 2.91
CA ALA A 19 -10.40 -1.24 2.40
C ALA A 19 -10.09 -0.07 3.33
N GLN A 20 -10.12 -0.36 4.63
CA GLN A 20 -9.23 0.32 5.54
C GLN A 20 -7.85 -0.30 5.39
N CYS A 21 -6.84 0.52 5.07
CA CYS A 21 -5.44 0.08 5.02
C CYS A 21 -5.08 -0.74 6.27
N PRO A 22 -4.26 -1.79 6.14
CA PRO A 22 -3.86 -2.59 7.28
C PRO A 22 -3.14 -1.71 8.32
N LEU A 23 -3.28 -2.07 9.59
CA LEU A 23 -2.51 -1.46 10.66
C LEU A 23 -1.03 -1.81 10.49
N PRO A 24 -0.10 -0.93 10.88
CA PRO A 24 1.33 -1.23 10.83
C PRO A 24 1.77 -2.52 11.53
N SER A 25 1.02 -2.96 12.55
CA SER A 25 1.28 -4.21 13.29
C SER A 25 0.79 -5.47 12.56
N GLN A 26 -0.08 -5.32 11.55
CA GLN A 26 -0.66 -6.42 10.79
C GLN A 26 0.17 -6.79 9.56
N LEU A 27 1.20 -6.01 9.24
CA LEU A 27 2.10 -6.33 8.13
C LEU A 27 2.89 -7.59 8.45
N THR A 28 2.52 -8.69 7.80
CA THR A 28 3.14 -10.00 7.96
C THR A 28 3.78 -10.43 6.65
N ASN A 29 4.92 -11.11 6.73
CA ASN A 29 5.58 -11.64 5.53
C ASN A 29 4.88 -12.96 5.16
N PRO A 30 4.30 -13.08 3.95
CA PRO A 30 3.73 -14.35 3.51
C PRO A 30 4.81 -15.38 3.15
N HIS A 31 6.07 -14.96 3.00
CA HIS A 31 7.18 -15.86 2.73
C HIS A 31 7.75 -16.43 4.04
N PRO A 32 7.98 -17.76 4.13
CA PRO A 32 8.35 -18.45 5.37
C PRO A 32 9.73 -18.08 5.94
N ASN A 33 10.53 -17.29 5.23
CA ASN A 33 11.89 -16.93 5.62
C ASN A 33 11.95 -15.93 6.79
N GLY A 34 10.79 -15.46 7.28
CA GLY A 34 10.69 -14.70 8.53
C GLY A 34 11.21 -13.26 8.49
N THR A 35 11.61 -12.74 7.32
CA THR A 35 12.06 -11.35 7.22
C THR A 35 10.91 -10.39 7.47
N LYS A 36 11.06 -9.47 8.43
CA LYS A 36 10.04 -8.47 8.79
C LYS A 36 9.63 -7.66 7.55
N VAL A 37 8.32 -7.54 7.31
CA VAL A 37 7.78 -6.60 6.31
C VAL A 37 7.96 -5.19 6.83
N CYS A 38 8.64 -4.37 6.05
CA CYS A 38 8.92 -2.99 6.37
C CYS A 38 7.82 -2.07 5.84
N SER A 39 7.34 -2.32 4.62
CA SER A 39 6.22 -1.57 4.04
C SER A 39 5.43 -2.40 3.02
N GLN A 40 4.14 -2.10 2.89
CA GLN A 40 3.30 -2.52 1.77
C GLN A 40 2.90 -1.27 0.97
N MET A 41 3.11 -1.30 -0.34
CA MET A 41 2.80 -0.23 -1.28
C MET A 41 1.76 -0.74 -2.28
N TYR A 42 0.79 0.11 -2.61
CA TYR A 42 -0.42 -0.26 -3.35
C TYR A 42 -0.60 0.65 -4.57
N THR A 43 -1.27 0.15 -5.60
CA THR A 43 -1.42 0.87 -6.87
C THR A 43 -2.71 1.64 -7.04
N ASP A 44 -3.79 1.21 -6.38
CA ASP A 44 -5.11 1.75 -6.67
C ASP A 44 -5.40 2.97 -5.79
N ASP A 45 -5.84 4.07 -6.41
CA ASP A 45 -6.33 5.25 -5.70
C ASP A 45 -7.86 5.19 -5.55
N SER A 46 -8.38 5.88 -4.55
CA SER A 46 -9.82 6.13 -4.42
C SER A 46 -10.08 7.47 -3.77
N PRO A 47 -11.19 8.16 -4.12
CA PRO A 47 -11.68 9.30 -3.34
C PRO A 47 -12.21 8.88 -1.95
N TYR A 48 -12.58 7.61 -1.79
CA TYR A 48 -13.06 7.02 -0.54
C TYR A 48 -11.89 6.34 0.20
N TYR A 49 -11.59 6.81 1.42
CA TYR A 49 -10.45 6.32 2.22
C TYR A 49 -10.53 4.84 2.55
N ASP A 50 -11.75 4.34 2.73
CA ASP A 50 -12.08 2.95 3.01
C ASP A 50 -12.06 2.06 1.76
N LEU A 51 -11.64 2.59 0.61
CA LEU A 51 -11.37 1.86 -0.64
C LEU A 51 -9.90 1.97 -1.09
N CYS A 52 -9.07 2.66 -0.30
CA CYS A 52 -7.63 2.80 -0.55
C CYS A 52 -6.85 1.56 -0.08
N CYS A 53 -5.57 1.47 -0.44
CA CYS A 53 -4.70 0.32 -0.11
C CYS A 53 -5.21 -0.99 -0.74
N SER A 54 -5.50 -0.90 -2.04
CA SER A 54 -6.03 -1.98 -2.88
C SER A 54 -5.21 -2.09 -4.18
N GLY A 55 -5.59 -3.04 -5.04
CA GLY A 55 -4.89 -3.29 -6.30
C GLY A 55 -3.65 -4.16 -6.15
N SER A 56 -2.64 -3.89 -6.98
CA SER A 56 -1.37 -4.62 -6.94
C SER A 56 -0.56 -4.19 -5.72
N VAL A 57 0.05 -5.16 -5.04
CA VAL A 57 0.81 -4.93 -3.81
C VAL A 57 2.29 -5.21 -4.02
N LEU A 58 3.14 -4.23 -3.69
CA LEU A 58 4.58 -4.41 -3.56
C LEU A 58 4.96 -4.42 -2.08
N MET A 59 5.54 -5.52 -1.63
CA MET A 59 6.06 -5.67 -0.27
C MET A 59 7.54 -5.34 -0.24
N ALA A 60 7.92 -4.36 0.58
CA ALA A 60 9.32 -4.07 0.90
C ALA A 60 9.68 -4.75 2.23
N VAL A 61 10.75 -5.54 2.25
CA VAL A 61 11.26 -6.17 3.48
C VAL A 61 12.28 -5.26 4.20
N ALA A 62 12.56 -5.57 5.46
CA ALA A 62 13.53 -4.82 6.25
C ALA A 62 14.94 -4.86 5.62
N GLY A 63 15.54 -3.69 5.43
CA GLY A 63 16.85 -3.52 4.81
C GLY A 63 16.81 -3.49 3.28
N GLU A 64 15.65 -3.67 2.66
CA GLU A 64 15.54 -3.69 1.21
C GLU A 64 15.82 -2.31 0.62
N ASP A 65 16.72 -2.30 -0.36
CA ASP A 65 17.18 -1.13 -1.07
C ASP A 65 16.98 -1.31 -2.58
N GLN A 66 16.01 -0.60 -3.14
CA GLN A 66 15.70 -0.62 -4.57
C GLN A 66 15.96 0.74 -5.20
N PRO A 67 17.12 0.93 -5.84
CA PRO A 67 17.39 2.12 -6.66
C PRO A 67 16.47 2.22 -7.88
N TYR A 68 15.85 1.13 -8.30
CA TYR A 68 14.95 1.07 -9.44
C TYR A 68 13.69 0.28 -9.06
N MET A 69 12.53 0.95 -9.10
CA MET A 69 11.25 0.29 -8.86
C MET A 69 10.99 -0.81 -9.91
N PRO A 70 10.42 -1.97 -9.54
CA PRO A 70 9.99 -2.95 -10.51
C PRO A 70 9.02 -2.33 -11.53
N THR A 71 9.09 -2.74 -12.80
CA THR A 71 8.37 -2.09 -13.90
C THR A 71 6.88 -1.92 -13.65
N ALA A 72 6.22 -2.92 -13.04
CA ALA A 72 4.80 -2.89 -12.74
C ALA A 72 4.38 -1.83 -11.70
N PHE A 73 5.33 -1.32 -10.90
CA PHE A 73 5.07 -0.41 -9.78
C PHE A 73 5.72 0.97 -9.95
N ASN A 74 6.61 1.13 -10.93
CA ASN A 74 7.31 2.39 -11.18
C ASN A 74 6.31 3.48 -11.56
N ASN A 75 6.21 4.53 -10.73
CA ASN A 75 5.24 5.63 -10.88
C ASN A 75 3.78 5.18 -10.78
N GLN A 76 3.49 4.09 -10.07
CA GLN A 76 2.13 3.55 -9.95
C GLN A 76 1.64 3.48 -8.49
N ILE A 77 2.49 3.81 -7.50
CA ILE A 77 2.10 3.72 -6.09
C ILE A 77 1.23 4.92 -5.69
N SER A 78 0.04 4.63 -5.18
CA SER A 78 -0.98 5.62 -4.76
C SER A 78 -1.18 5.65 -3.25
N SER A 79 -0.84 4.56 -2.54
CA SER A 79 -0.96 4.45 -1.10
C SER A 79 0.06 3.46 -0.52
N LEU A 80 0.35 3.58 0.78
CA LEU A 80 1.30 2.69 1.44
C LEU A 80 1.03 2.57 2.94
N VAL A 81 1.52 1.48 3.53
CA VAL A 81 1.59 1.27 4.98
C VAL A 81 3.03 0.96 5.35
N VAL A 82 3.55 1.64 6.37
CA VAL A 82 4.88 1.38 6.94
C VAL A 82 4.71 0.67 8.27
N GLY A 83 5.40 -0.46 8.42
CA GLY A 83 5.34 -1.33 9.59
C GLY A 83 5.87 -0.69 10.87
N GLN A 84 5.63 -1.36 11.99
CA GLN A 84 6.11 -0.91 13.30
C GLN A 84 7.63 -0.80 13.36
N ARG A 85 8.15 0.30 13.92
CA ARG A 85 9.60 0.55 14.07
C ARG A 85 10.34 0.52 12.73
N CYS A 86 9.65 0.89 11.65
CA CYS A 86 10.20 0.96 10.31
C CYS A 86 9.99 2.35 9.71
N GLU A 87 10.77 2.63 8.68
CA GLU A 87 10.78 3.86 7.93
C GLU A 87 11.03 3.54 6.45
N LEU A 88 10.17 4.05 5.58
CA LEU A 88 10.31 3.95 4.13
C LEU A 88 10.78 5.29 3.59
N THR A 89 11.94 5.31 2.96
CA THR A 89 12.40 6.46 2.18
C THR A 89 12.14 6.19 0.70
N VAL A 90 11.57 7.16 -0.01
CA VAL A 90 11.23 7.05 -1.42
C VAL A 90 11.79 8.22 -2.23
N TRP A 91 12.06 7.97 -3.51
CA TRP A 91 12.59 8.95 -4.44
C TRP A 91 11.72 9.05 -5.69
N TYR A 92 11.62 10.28 -6.21
CA TYR A 92 10.87 10.58 -7.42
C TYR A 92 11.53 10.03 -8.69
N LYS A 93 12.87 10.05 -8.77
CA LYS A 93 13.60 9.52 -9.93
C LYS A 93 14.28 8.21 -9.59
N LYS A 94 14.36 7.36 -10.61
CA LYS A 94 15.22 6.16 -10.64
C LYS A 94 16.66 6.50 -10.23
N GLY A 95 17.37 5.52 -9.69
CA GLY A 95 18.71 5.69 -9.15
C GLY A 95 18.74 6.55 -7.87
N LYS A 96 17.63 6.61 -7.12
CA LYS A 96 17.46 7.45 -5.92
C LYS A 96 17.70 8.94 -6.15
N GLY A 97 17.25 9.46 -7.28
CA GLY A 97 17.41 10.86 -7.66
C GLY A 97 16.20 11.74 -7.37
N GLY A 98 16.39 13.06 -7.47
CA GLY A 98 15.31 14.04 -7.38
C GLY A 98 14.75 14.22 -5.97
N SER A 99 13.47 14.61 -5.88
CA SER A 99 12.79 14.81 -4.59
C SER A 99 12.73 13.50 -3.80
N THR A 100 12.90 13.62 -2.49
CA THR A 100 12.89 12.50 -1.53
C THR A 100 11.82 12.72 -0.49
N ARG A 101 11.18 11.65 -0.02
CA ARG A 101 10.26 11.69 1.13
C ARG A 101 10.47 10.48 2.02
N LYS A 102 10.23 10.70 3.30
CA LYS A 102 10.37 9.72 4.37
C LYS A 102 9.01 9.52 5.03
N PHE A 103 8.54 8.27 5.02
CA PHE A 103 7.33 7.82 5.69
C PHE A 103 7.71 7.00 6.91
N LYS A 104 7.18 7.38 8.07
CA LYS A 104 7.39 6.65 9.34
C LYS A 104 6.29 5.60 9.49
N THR A 105 6.34 4.80 10.55
CA THR A 105 5.25 3.87 10.91
C THR A 105 3.87 4.55 10.81
N GLY A 106 2.96 3.92 10.06
CA GLY A 106 1.62 4.44 9.82
C GLY A 106 1.01 3.98 8.50
N ALA A 107 -0.28 4.22 8.33
CA ALA A 107 -0.98 4.06 7.06
C ALA A 107 -1.09 5.41 6.35
N TYR A 108 -0.85 5.40 5.04
CA TYR A 108 -0.86 6.55 4.15
C TYR A 108 -1.78 6.24 2.96
N PRO A 109 -3.11 6.31 3.16
CA PRO A 109 -4.10 5.84 2.20
C PRO A 109 -4.12 6.64 0.89
N ARG A 110 -3.64 7.89 0.88
CA ARG A 110 -3.71 8.79 -0.28
C ARG A 110 -2.43 9.58 -0.45
N LEU A 111 -1.54 9.14 -1.34
CA LEU A 111 -0.26 9.83 -1.60
C LEU A 111 -0.46 11.21 -2.26
N GLN A 112 -1.62 11.45 -2.85
CA GLN A 112 -2.01 12.73 -3.43
C GLN A 112 -2.06 13.89 -2.43
N GLU A 113 -2.24 13.60 -1.13
CA GLU A 113 -2.24 14.60 -0.05
C GLU A 113 -0.83 15.04 0.35
N PHE A 114 0.18 14.29 -0.08
CA PHE A 114 1.56 14.55 0.28
C PHE A 114 2.23 15.31 -0.86
N LYS A 115 2.49 16.59 -0.63
CA LYS A 115 3.13 17.47 -1.63
C LYS A 115 4.55 17.02 -1.97
N ARG A 116 4.92 17.19 -3.24
CA ARG A 116 6.26 16.98 -3.80
C ARG A 116 6.75 18.30 -4.43
N GLY A 117 7.13 19.24 -3.58
CA GLY A 117 7.51 20.59 -4.00
C GLY A 117 6.30 21.49 -4.27
N LEU A 118 6.48 22.51 -5.11
CA LEU A 118 5.45 23.51 -5.41
C LEU A 118 4.36 22.98 -6.36
N PHE A 119 4.76 22.12 -7.31
CA PHE A 119 3.85 21.55 -8.31
C PHE A 119 3.89 20.02 -8.20
N GLY A 120 2.81 19.44 -7.67
CA GLY A 120 2.60 17.99 -7.62
C GLY A 120 2.66 17.38 -6.22
N ASN A 121 2.36 16.09 -6.19
CA ASN A 121 2.27 15.26 -4.99
C ASN A 121 3.02 13.93 -5.19
N TRP A 122 2.92 13.04 -4.22
CA TRP A 122 3.59 11.75 -4.22
C TRP A 122 2.77 10.62 -4.86
N ASP A 123 1.54 10.89 -5.27
CA ASP A 123 0.71 9.94 -6.00
C ASP A 123 1.37 9.59 -7.33
N ASN A 124 1.48 8.29 -7.63
CA ASN A 124 2.02 7.80 -8.90
C ASN A 124 3.41 8.39 -9.24
N ALA A 125 4.22 8.66 -8.21
CA ALA A 125 5.48 9.40 -8.36
C ALA A 125 6.71 8.64 -7.85
N ILE A 126 6.54 7.49 -7.20
CA ILE A 126 7.66 6.75 -6.59
C ILE A 126 8.37 5.91 -7.66
N SER A 127 9.69 6.11 -7.78
CA SER A 127 10.56 5.38 -8.74
C SER A 127 11.72 4.62 -8.08
N ALA A 128 11.96 4.81 -6.78
CA ALA A 128 12.94 4.07 -5.99
C ALA A 128 12.58 4.14 -4.50
N TYR A 129 13.06 3.16 -3.72
CA TYR A 129 12.84 3.14 -2.27
C TYR A 129 13.96 2.45 -1.49
N TYR A 130 13.97 2.72 -0.19
CA TYR A 130 14.81 2.06 0.79
C TYR A 130 14.00 1.93 2.09
N CYS A 131 13.94 0.73 2.63
CA CYS A 131 13.13 0.44 3.80
C CYS A 131 14.00 -0.02 4.97
N LYS A 132 14.03 0.78 6.04
CA LYS A 132 14.83 0.51 7.24
C LYS A 132 13.93 0.16 8.40
N CYS A 133 14.29 -0.85 9.19
CA CYS A 133 13.65 -1.17 10.46
C CYS A 133 14.69 -1.21 11.59
N ASN A 134 14.24 -0.86 12.81
CA ASN A 134 15.03 -0.93 14.05
C ASN A 134 14.38 -1.86 15.08
#